data_AF-A0A2V4XWR1-F1
#
_entry.id   AF-A0A2V4XWR1-F1
#
_cell.length_a   1.000
_cell.length_b   1.000
_cell.length_c   1.000
_cell.angle_alpha   90.00
_cell.angle_beta   90.00
_cell.angle_gamma   90.00
#
_symmetry.space_group_name_H-M   'P 1'
#
loop_
_entity.id
_entity.type
_entity.pdbx_description
1 polymer ?
#
loop_
_entity_poly.entity_id
_entity_poly.type
_entity_poly.pdbx_seq_one_letter_code
_entity_poly.pdbx_strand_id
1 'polypeptide(L)'
;MNKDDHFTISKLTEEQQTELDTLLKEVIPAEKFSVQLEAMDSDASPFIITQPEFMRRMKEMQATVGGGMFGMGNMLEMYNLVVNTNSDLVGEILNTKTKKKQERLISQSLDLARLSQGLLKGEELTNFIKRSYDMIK
;
A
#
# COMPACT_ATOMS: atom_id res chain seq x y z
N MET A 1 -26.74 -13.67 8.72
CA MET A 1 -26.12 -12.32 8.72
C MET A 1 -25.47 -12.16 7.37
N ASN A 2 -25.96 -11.20 6.60
CA ASN A 2 -25.79 -11.12 5.15
C ASN A 2 -24.31 -10.94 4.75
N LYS A 3 -23.83 -11.82 3.85
CA LYS A 3 -22.68 -11.52 3.00
C LYS A 3 -23.24 -10.79 1.79
N ASP A 4 -23.41 -9.48 1.93
CA ASP A 4 -23.57 -8.62 0.78
C ASP A 4 -22.18 -8.46 0.18
N ASP A 5 -21.75 -9.43 -0.64
CA ASP A 5 -20.60 -9.29 -1.54
C ASP A 5 -20.99 -8.23 -2.58
N HIS A 6 -20.94 -6.96 -2.18
CA HIS A 6 -20.98 -5.84 -3.11
C HIS A 6 -19.73 -5.97 -3.99
N PHE A 7 -19.89 -6.51 -5.19
CA PHE A 7 -18.89 -6.33 -6.25
C PHE A 7 -18.87 -4.83 -6.55
N THR A 8 -18.02 -4.09 -5.84
CA THR A 8 -17.72 -2.70 -6.15
C THR A 8 -17.04 -2.71 -7.51
N ILE A 9 -17.69 -2.09 -8.49
CA ILE A 9 -17.10 -1.90 -9.82
C ILE A 9 -16.11 -0.76 -9.70
N SER A 10 -14.94 -0.92 -10.32
CA SER A 10 -13.92 0.13 -10.38
C SER A 10 -14.47 1.36 -11.11
N LYS A 11 -14.25 2.56 -10.55
CA LYS A 11 -14.52 3.85 -11.22
C LYS A 11 -13.53 4.11 -12.37
N LEU A 12 -12.43 3.37 -12.43
CA LEU A 12 -11.39 3.52 -13.45
C LEU A 12 -11.60 2.56 -14.62
N THR A 13 -11.37 3.05 -15.83
CA THR A 13 -11.32 2.20 -17.04
C THR A 13 -10.11 1.26 -17.01
N GLU A 14 -10.09 0.24 -17.87
CA GLU A 14 -8.94 -0.69 -17.98
C GLU A 14 -7.64 0.04 -18.36
N GLU A 15 -7.73 1.04 -19.24
CA GLU A 15 -6.60 1.89 -19.63
C GLU A 15 -6.06 2.67 -18.43
N GLN A 16 -6.94 3.29 -17.64
CA GLN A 16 -6.57 4.03 -16.43
C GLN A 16 -5.98 3.13 -15.35
N GLN A 17 -6.48 1.90 -15.21
CA GLN A 17 -5.91 0.92 -14.28
C GLN A 17 -4.51 0.49 -14.71
N THR A 18 -4.28 0.32 -16.01
CA THR A 18 -2.95 -0.03 -16.56
C THR A 18 -1.96 1.13 -16.37
N GLU A 19 -2.39 2.36 -16.61
CA GLU A 19 -1.60 3.57 -16.35
C GLU A 19 -1.23 3.68 -14.86
N LEU A 20 -2.23 3.52 -13.98
CA LEU A 20 -2.03 3.56 -12.54
C LEU A 20 -1.04 2.49 -12.07
N ASP A 21 -1.21 1.24 -12.50
CA ASP A 21 -0.30 0.13 -12.16
C ASP A 21 1.15 0.43 -12.58
N THR A 22 1.33 1.02 -13.77
CA THR A 22 2.65 1.43 -14.26
C THR A 22 3.26 2.50 -13.34
N LEU A 23 2.50 3.57 -13.04
CA LEU A 23 2.96 4.64 -12.15
C LEU A 23 3.31 4.13 -10.75
N LEU A 24 2.50 3.22 -10.21
CA LEU A 24 2.73 2.62 -8.90
C LEU A 24 4.04 1.82 -8.89
N LYS A 25 4.29 0.99 -9.91
CA LYS A 25 5.52 0.18 -10.03
C LYS A 25 6.79 1.00 -10.21
N GLU A 26 6.70 2.21 -10.75
CA GLU A 26 7.85 3.12 -10.85
C GLU A 26 8.27 3.72 -9.51
N VAL A 27 7.32 3.89 -8.58
CA VAL A 27 7.53 4.60 -7.31
C VAL A 27 7.65 3.65 -6.13
N ILE A 28 6.90 2.55 -6.15
CA ILE A 28 6.78 1.63 -5.03
C ILE A 28 7.85 0.54 -5.18
N PRO A 29 8.72 0.34 -4.17
CA PRO A 29 9.77 -0.65 -4.24
C PRO A 29 9.22 -2.09 -4.27
N ALA A 30 9.36 -2.77 -5.41
CA ALA A 30 8.83 -4.11 -5.66
C ALA A 30 9.46 -5.19 -4.78
N GLU A 31 10.64 -4.94 -4.21
CA GLU A 31 11.31 -5.84 -3.26
C GLU A 31 10.69 -5.80 -1.85
N LYS A 32 9.84 -4.81 -1.57
CA LYS A 32 9.13 -4.64 -0.28
C LYS A 32 7.62 -4.77 -0.42
N PHE A 33 7.06 -4.43 -1.58
CA PHE A 33 5.62 -4.38 -1.78
C PHE A 33 5.20 -5.09 -3.06
N SER A 34 4.19 -5.95 -2.96
CA SER A 34 3.39 -6.40 -4.09
C SER A 34 2.19 -5.47 -4.22
N VAL A 35 1.94 -4.90 -5.41
CA VAL A 35 0.85 -3.94 -5.64
C VAL A 35 -0.35 -4.67 -6.23
N GLN A 36 -1.53 -4.40 -5.69
CA GLN A 36 -2.81 -4.91 -6.17
C GLN A 36 -3.83 -3.77 -6.27
N LEU A 37 -4.52 -3.69 -7.41
CA LEU A 37 -5.65 -2.77 -7.58
C LEU A 37 -6.93 -3.47 -7.17
N GLU A 38 -7.72 -2.83 -6.31
CA GLU A 38 -9.01 -3.36 -5.87
C GLU A 38 -10.05 -2.24 -5.83
N ALA A 39 -11.26 -2.56 -6.27
CA ALA A 39 -12.39 -1.64 -6.19
C ALA A 39 -13.09 -1.83 -4.84
N MET A 40 -12.97 -0.84 -3.97
CA MET A 40 -13.53 -0.86 -2.62
C MET A 40 -14.53 0.29 -2.45
N ASP A 41 -15.09 0.45 -1.24
CA ASP A 41 -15.89 1.64 -0.93
C ASP A 41 -15.06 2.92 -1.08
N SER A 42 -15.67 4.01 -1.56
CA SER A 42 -14.94 5.25 -1.87
C SER A 42 -14.41 5.99 -0.63
N ASP A 43 -15.00 5.73 0.54
CA ASP A 43 -14.59 6.26 1.84
C ASP A 43 -13.50 5.40 2.50
N ALA A 44 -13.24 4.20 1.99
CA ALA A 44 -12.11 3.38 2.43
C ALA A 44 -10.78 4.05 2.07
N SER A 45 -9.76 3.76 2.88
CA SER A 45 -8.41 4.30 2.68
C SER A 45 -7.90 4.06 1.26
N PRO A 46 -7.25 5.04 0.63
CA PRO A 46 -6.79 4.93 -0.76
C PRO A 46 -5.71 3.86 -0.92
N PHE A 47 -4.86 3.69 0.09
CA PHE A 47 -3.73 2.76 0.12
C PHE A 47 -3.83 1.96 1.42
N ILE A 48 -3.83 0.63 1.31
CA ILE A 48 -3.96 -0.29 2.44
C ILE A 48 -2.84 -1.31 2.37
N ILE A 49 -2.05 -1.42 3.44
CA ILE A 49 -1.01 -2.43 3.55
C ILE A 49 -1.55 -3.63 4.33
N THR A 50 -1.41 -4.82 3.75
CA THR A 50 -1.74 -6.09 4.38
C THR A 50 -0.53 -7.03 4.38
N GLN A 51 -0.51 -7.98 5.32
CA GLN A 51 0.51 -9.02 5.32
C GLN A 51 0.05 -10.18 4.43
N PRO A 52 0.93 -10.77 3.61
CA PRO A 52 0.58 -11.96 2.85
C PRO A 52 0.06 -13.07 3.78
N GLU A 53 -1.11 -13.62 3.48
CA GLU A 53 -1.76 -14.68 4.26
C GLU A 53 -0.84 -15.89 4.50
N PHE A 54 0.01 -16.19 3.53
CA PHE A 54 1.05 -17.21 3.65
C PHE A 54 2.05 -16.92 4.78
N MET A 55 2.52 -15.67 4.88
CA MET A 55 3.48 -15.25 5.91
C MET A 55 2.82 -15.28 7.29
N ARG A 56 1.54 -14.88 7.39
CA ARG A 56 0.78 -14.98 8.65
C ARG A 56 0.67 -16.44 9.10
N ARG A 57 0.26 -17.35 8.20
CA ARG A 57 0.16 -18.79 8.49
C ARG A 57 1.51 -19.42 8.81
N MET A 58 2.57 -19.04 8.10
CA MET A 58 3.92 -19.52 8.40
C MET A 58 4.39 -19.05 9.78
N LYS A 59 4.14 -17.78 10.13
CA LYS A 59 4.47 -17.23 11.45
C LYS A 59 3.69 -17.91 12.57
N GLU A 60 2.39 -18.17 12.37
CA GLU A 60 1.56 -18.94 13.30
C GLU A 60 2.09 -20.38 13.46
N MET A 61 2.40 -21.06 12.34
CA MET A 61 2.94 -22.43 12.37
C MET A 61 4.32 -22.49 13.03
N GLN A 62 5.20 -21.51 12.78
CA GLN A 62 6.52 -21.42 13.41
C GLN A 62 6.42 -21.15 14.92
N ALA A 63 5.49 -20.28 15.34
CA ALA A 63 5.23 -20.02 16.75
C ALA A 63 4.70 -21.26 17.50
N THR A 64 3.99 -22.15 16.79
CA THR A 64 3.38 -23.36 17.36
C THR A 64 4.33 -24.57 17.37
N VAL A 65 5.24 -24.68 16.39
CA VAL A 65 6.13 -25.85 16.20
C VAL A 65 7.41 -25.79 17.07
N GLY A 66 7.63 -24.74 17.86
CA GLY A 66 8.71 -24.72 18.87
C GLY A 66 10.14 -24.76 18.31
N GLY A 67 10.32 -24.57 16.99
CA GLY A 67 11.61 -24.49 16.32
C GLY A 67 12.09 -23.05 16.24
N GLY A 68 12.90 -22.64 17.21
CA GLY A 68 13.31 -21.26 17.46
C GLY A 68 13.96 -20.54 16.27
N MET A 69 13.81 -19.21 16.29
CA MET A 69 14.80 -18.14 16.07
C MET A 69 15.82 -18.20 14.91
N PHE A 70 15.92 -19.28 14.14
CA PHE A 70 17.06 -19.54 13.24
C PHE A 70 16.74 -19.35 11.75
N GLY A 71 15.47 -19.10 11.40
CA GLY A 71 15.03 -18.87 10.01
C GLY A 71 14.41 -17.50 9.73
N MET A 72 14.24 -16.65 10.74
CA MET A 72 13.42 -15.43 10.64
C MET A 72 14.22 -14.13 10.46
N GLY A 73 15.54 -14.15 10.62
CA GLY A 73 16.38 -12.94 10.56
C GLY A 73 16.57 -12.36 9.15
N ASN A 74 16.21 -13.10 8.10
CA ASN A 74 16.47 -12.73 6.70
C ASN A 74 15.26 -12.94 5.76
N MET A 75 14.07 -13.19 6.30
CA MET A 75 12.89 -13.15 5.44
C MET A 75 12.63 -11.68 5.12
N LEU A 76 12.87 -11.27 3.87
CA LEU A 76 12.52 -9.94 3.37
C LEU A 76 11.04 -9.73 3.72
N GLU A 77 10.76 -8.74 4.57
CA GLU A 77 9.40 -8.37 4.93
C GLU A 77 8.71 -7.78 3.69
N MET A 78 8.09 -8.66 2.91
CA MET A 78 7.24 -8.28 1.79
C MET A 78 5.80 -8.08 2.27
N TYR A 79 5.22 -6.98 1.84
CA TYR A 79 3.85 -6.58 2.15
C TYR A 79 3.00 -6.57 0.88
N ASN A 80 1.69 -6.75 1.02
CA ASN A 80 0.75 -6.48 -0.07
C ASN A 80 0.21 -5.06 0.09
N LEU A 81 0.28 -4.26 -0.97
CA LEU A 81 -0.28 -2.92 -1.05
C LEU A 81 -1.51 -2.96 -1.94
N VAL A 82 -2.67 -2.83 -1.31
CA VAL A 82 -3.95 -2.69 -2.00
C VAL A 82 -4.21 -1.21 -2.26
N VAL A 83 -4.47 -0.85 -3.52
CA VAL A 83 -4.80 0.51 -3.95
C VAL A 83 -6.26 0.55 -4.38
N ASN A 84 -7.04 1.37 -3.68
CA ASN A 84 -8.48 1.50 -3.88
C ASN A 84 -8.80 2.34 -5.12
N THR A 85 -9.21 1.68 -6.21
CA THR A 85 -9.51 2.36 -7.48
C THR A 85 -10.72 3.28 -7.42
N ASN A 86 -11.53 3.20 -6.36
CA ASN A 86 -12.72 4.03 -6.17
C ASN A 86 -12.47 5.28 -5.30
N SER A 87 -11.25 5.43 -4.77
CA SER A 87 -10.87 6.59 -3.96
C SER A 87 -10.62 7.82 -4.83
N ASP A 88 -11.14 8.97 -4.39
CA ASP A 88 -10.96 10.25 -5.08
C ASP A 88 -9.46 10.63 -5.22
N LEU A 89 -8.62 10.26 -4.24
CA LEU A 89 -7.19 10.50 -4.29
C LEU A 89 -6.51 9.76 -5.45
N VAL A 90 -6.95 8.53 -5.75
CA VAL A 90 -6.42 7.77 -6.88
C VAL A 90 -6.81 8.43 -8.20
N GLY A 91 -8.03 8.95 -8.29
CA GLY A 91 -8.45 9.81 -9.40
C GLY A 91 -7.59 11.07 -9.51
N GLU A 92 -7.26 11.72 -8.40
CA GLU A 92 -6.37 12.90 -8.40
C GLU A 92 -4.95 12.57 -8.87
N ILE A 93 -4.40 11.41 -8.47
CA ILE A 93 -3.09 10.93 -8.93
C ILE A 93 -3.08 10.80 -10.45
N LEU A 94 -4.08 10.13 -11.05
CA LEU A 94 -4.17 9.97 -12.51
C LEU A 94 -4.34 11.32 -13.23
N ASN A 95 -5.15 12.23 -12.69
CA ASN A 95 -5.41 13.52 -13.31
C ASN A 95 -4.29 14.56 -13.08
N THR A 96 -3.27 14.24 -12.28
CA THR A 96 -2.17 15.14 -11.99
C THR A 96 -1.21 15.25 -13.17
N LYS A 97 -1.04 16.47 -13.70
CA LYS A 97 -0.32 16.74 -14.96
C LYS A 97 1.19 16.52 -14.96
N THR A 98 1.81 16.38 -13.78
CA THR A 98 3.27 16.29 -13.67
C THR A 98 3.68 15.04 -12.93
N LYS A 99 4.56 14.24 -13.54
CA LYS A 99 5.10 13.00 -12.95
C LYS A 99 5.63 13.20 -11.52
N LYS A 100 6.44 14.24 -11.30
CA LYS A 100 6.96 14.58 -9.96
C LYS A 100 5.86 14.76 -8.88
N LYS A 101 4.71 15.32 -9.25
CA LYS A 101 3.59 15.49 -8.31
C LYS A 101 2.84 14.16 -8.10
N GLN A 102 2.68 13.34 -9.14
CA GLN A 102 2.14 11.98 -9.02
C GLN A 102 2.99 11.12 -8.08
N GLU A 103 4.30 11.06 -8.32
CA GLU A 103 5.26 10.33 -7.48
C GLU A 103 5.19 10.78 -6.02
N ARG A 104 5.05 12.09 -5.79
CA ARG A 104 4.91 12.66 -4.45
C ARG A 104 3.61 12.24 -3.76
N LEU A 105 2.48 12.26 -4.47
CA LEU A 105 1.18 11.81 -3.94
C LEU A 105 1.21 10.30 -3.61
N ILE A 106 1.75 9.48 -4.50
CA ILE A 106 1.93 8.03 -4.29
C ILE A 106 2.82 7.78 -3.08
N SER A 107 3.99 8.42 -3.01
CA SER A 107 4.94 8.27 -1.90
C SER A 107 4.32 8.65 -0.56
N GLN A 108 3.59 9.77 -0.51
CA GLN A 108 2.91 10.21 0.70
C GLN A 108 1.80 9.24 1.12
N SER A 109 1.04 8.73 0.16
CA SER A 109 -0.04 7.77 0.42
C SER A 109 0.51 6.45 0.96
N LEU A 110 1.61 5.98 0.40
CA LEU A 110 2.34 4.81 0.90
C LEU A 110 2.85 5.05 2.33
N ASP A 111 3.48 6.19 2.60
CA ASP A 111 3.98 6.51 3.94
C ASP A 111 2.84 6.55 4.98
N LEU A 112 1.68 7.11 4.62
CA LEU A 112 0.50 7.10 5.48
C LEU A 112 -0.03 5.69 5.73
N ALA A 113 -0.06 4.83 4.70
CA ALA A 113 -0.43 3.43 4.86
C ALA A 113 0.57 2.70 5.78
N ARG A 114 1.87 2.93 5.61
CA ARG A 114 2.93 2.37 6.48
C ARG A 114 2.77 2.86 7.91
N LEU A 115 2.48 4.15 8.11
CA LEU A 115 2.24 4.73 9.42
C LEU A 115 1.02 4.08 10.10
N SER A 116 -0.08 3.88 9.37
CA SER A 116 -1.30 3.26 9.89
C SER A 116 -1.08 1.83 10.39
N GLN A 117 -0.17 1.09 9.75
CA GLN A 117 0.24 -0.26 10.15
C GLN A 117 1.40 -0.27 11.15
N GLY A 118 1.86 0.91 11.59
CA GLY A 118 3.01 1.03 12.48
C GLY A 118 4.32 0.54 11.87
N LEU A 119 4.44 0.51 10.54
CA LEU A 119 5.63 0.09 9.78
C LEU A 119 6.62 1.24 9.53
N LEU A 120 6.20 2.48 9.76
CA LEU A 120 7.03 3.66 9.57
C LEU A 120 7.67 4.08 10.91
N LYS A 121 8.98 3.83 11.07
CA LYS A 121 9.72 4.07 12.32
C LYS A 121 11.11 4.67 12.06
N GLY A 122 11.76 5.13 13.14
CA GLY A 122 13.15 5.58 13.12
C GLY A 122 13.41 6.74 12.15
N GLU A 123 14.45 6.62 11.34
CA GLU A 123 14.85 7.64 10.37
C GLU A 123 13.79 7.86 9.30
N GLU A 124 13.14 6.81 8.80
CA GLU A 124 12.08 6.93 7.79
C GLU A 124 10.88 7.75 8.30
N LEU A 125 10.49 7.56 9.57
CA LEU A 125 9.44 8.36 10.21
C LEU A 125 9.85 9.83 10.32
N THR A 126 11.10 10.09 10.72
CA THR A 126 11.63 11.45 10.83
C THR A 126 11.63 12.15 9.47
N ASN A 127 12.07 11.46 8.42
CA ASN A 127 12.08 11.96 7.05
C ASN A 127 10.66 12.22 6.53
N PHE A 128 9.70 11.33 6.83
CA PHE A 128 8.30 11.52 6.50
C PHE A 128 7.69 12.76 7.18
N ILE A 129 7.94 12.94 8.48
CA ILE A 129 7.44 14.11 9.22
C ILE A 129 7.99 15.40 8.62
N LYS A 130 9.30 15.44 8.34
CA LYS A 130 9.95 16.61 7.71
C LYS A 130 9.32 16.92 6.34
N ARG A 131 9.19 15.92 5.47
CA ARG A 131 8.54 16.08 4.16
C ARG A 131 7.11 16.60 4.32
N SER A 132 6.34 16.03 5.26
CA SER A 132 4.94 16.43 5.51
C SER A 132 4.82 17.91 5.88
N TYR A 133 5.71 18.44 6.73
CA TYR A 133 5.75 19.87 7.03
C TYR A 133 6.12 20.75 5.83
N ASP A 134 7.08 20.31 5.01
CA ASP A 134 7.46 21.01 3.78
C ASP A 134 6.36 21.00 2.70
N MET A 135 5.28 20.23 2.88
CA MET A 135 4.13 20.22 1.97
C MET A 135 3.01 21.16 2.39
N ILE A 136 2.94 21.49 3.68
CA ILE A 136 1.92 22.39 4.23
C ILE A 136 2.35 23.86 4.03
N LYS A 137 3.67 24.10 3.96
CA LYS A 137 4.25 25.42 3.65
C LYS A 137 4.13 25.75 2.16
#